data_AF-A0A1V4W4P7-F1
#
_entry.id   AF-A0A1V4W4P7-F1
#
_cell.length_a   1.000
_cell.length_b   1.000
_cell.length_c   1.000
_cell.angle_alpha   90.00
_cell.angle_beta   90.00
_cell.angle_gamma   90.00
#
_symmetry.space_group_name_H-M   'P 1'
#
loop_
_entity.id
_entity.type
_entity.pdbx_description
1 polymer ?
#
loop_
_entity_poly.entity_id
_entity_poly.type
_entity_poly.pdbx_seq_one_letter_code
_entity_poly.pdbx_strand_id
1 'polypeptide(L)'
;MIEKYGDDDFYAVSIEPGVNHIINFCEVASKNLNQNYVQLKSFIESTEIDEVIVMGHSIMGVDFPYYLEVIVPALIGCRWKFYWHSNMDQDDIKAFINQFPLKNYTTVKW
;
A
#
# COMPACT_ATOMS: atom_id res chain seq x y z
N MET A 1 -7.62 -7.23 -29.97
CA MET A 1 -8.25 -5.95 -30.36
C MET A 1 -7.49 -5.29 -31.49
N ILE A 2 -6.16 -5.20 -31.41
CA ILE A 2 -5.29 -4.61 -32.46
C ILE A 2 -5.45 -5.30 -33.83
N GLU A 3 -5.55 -6.64 -33.87
CA GLU A 3 -5.69 -7.38 -35.14
C GLU A 3 -7.04 -7.20 -35.87
N LYS A 4 -8.05 -6.58 -35.24
CA LYS A 4 -9.41 -6.51 -35.82
C LYS A 4 -9.79 -5.14 -36.38
N TYR A 5 -9.08 -4.07 -35.99
CA TYR A 5 -9.41 -2.68 -36.35
C TYR A 5 -8.17 -1.86 -36.76
N GLY A 6 -7.02 -2.50 -36.98
CA GLY A 6 -5.76 -1.82 -37.27
C GLY A 6 -5.72 -1.00 -38.57
N ASP A 7 -6.67 -1.22 -39.48
CA ASP A 7 -6.82 -0.48 -40.75
C ASP A 7 -7.94 0.58 -40.72
N ASP A 8 -8.61 0.77 -39.58
CA ASP A 8 -9.70 1.74 -39.45
C ASP A 8 -9.15 3.08 -38.94
N ASP A 9 -8.95 4.05 -39.84
CA ASP A 9 -8.39 5.38 -39.55
C ASP A 9 -9.07 6.04 -38.34
N PHE A 10 -10.38 5.82 -38.17
CA PHE A 10 -11.14 6.34 -37.03
C PHE A 10 -10.69 5.76 -35.68
N TYR A 11 -10.30 4.49 -35.65
CA TYR A 11 -9.79 3.84 -34.45
C TYR A 11 -8.46 4.45 -34.01
N ALA A 12 -7.52 4.61 -34.95
CA ALA A 12 -6.19 5.16 -34.68
C ALA A 12 -6.24 6.66 -34.27
N VAL A 13 -7.12 7.47 -34.86
CA VAL A 13 -7.14 8.92 -34.59
C VAL A 13 -8.02 9.33 -33.41
N SER A 14 -9.01 8.51 -33.03
CA SER A 14 -10.00 8.89 -32.00
C SER A 14 -10.08 7.93 -30.82
N ILE A 15 -10.08 6.62 -31.07
CA ILE A 15 -10.31 5.61 -30.02
C ILE A 15 -9.01 5.30 -29.28
N GLU A 16 -7.92 5.04 -30.00
CA GLU A 16 -6.61 4.74 -29.40
C GLU A 16 -6.10 5.87 -28.49
N PRO A 17 -6.15 7.17 -28.87
CA PRO A 17 -5.76 8.25 -27.97
C PRO A 17 -6.64 8.33 -26.72
N GLY A 18 -7.95 8.10 -26.87
CA GLY A 18 -8.89 8.09 -25.74
C GLY A 18 -8.61 6.95 -24.76
N VAL A 19 -8.37 5.74 -25.27
CA VAL A 19 -7.99 4.58 -24.46
C VAL A 19 -6.65 4.82 -23.76
N ASN A 20 -5.64 5.32 -24.48
CA ASN A 20 -4.34 5.63 -23.90
C ASN A 20 -4.42 6.72 -22.82
N HIS A 21 -5.30 7.71 -22.98
CA HIS A 21 -5.52 8.73 -21.96
C HIS A 21 -6.13 8.14 -20.68
N ILE A 22 -7.10 7.24 -20.81
CA ILE A 22 -7.71 6.54 -19.67
C ILE A 22 -6.68 5.64 -18.98
N ILE A 23 -5.88 4.88 -19.74
CA ILE A 23 -4.81 4.04 -19.18
C ILE A 23 -3.81 4.89 -18.43
N ASN A 24 -3.30 5.97 -19.03
CA ASN A 24 -2.35 6.88 -18.39
C ASN A 24 -2.94 7.55 -17.14
N PHE A 25 -4.21 7.96 -17.18
CA PHE A 25 -4.88 8.47 -15.99
C PHE A 25 -4.94 7.41 -14.88
N CYS A 26 -5.30 6.17 -15.22
CA CYS A 26 -5.30 5.06 -14.26
C CYS A 26 -3.89 4.78 -13.71
N GLU A 27 -2.85 4.80 -14.55
CA GLU A 27 -1.47 4.58 -14.12
C GLU A 27 -0.96 5.69 -13.19
N VAL A 28 -1.30 6.96 -13.48
CA VAL A 28 -0.91 8.10 -12.65
C VAL A 28 -1.75 8.20 -11.37
N ALA A 29 -3.05 7.92 -11.46
CA ALA A 29 -3.97 8.01 -10.31
C ALA A 29 -3.91 6.79 -9.39
N SER A 30 -3.53 5.62 -9.92
CA SER A 30 -3.33 4.42 -9.11
C SER A 30 -1.99 4.50 -8.37
N LYS A 31 -2.01 4.12 -7.10
CA LYS A 31 -0.77 4.01 -6.31
C LYS A 31 0.07 2.87 -6.89
N ASN A 32 1.07 3.17 -7.71
CA ASN A 32 2.08 2.18 -8.10
C ASN A 32 3.00 1.90 -6.90
N LEU A 33 2.61 0.93 -6.08
CA LEU A 33 3.26 0.60 -4.81
C LEU A 33 4.77 0.33 -4.98
N ASN A 34 5.14 -0.37 -6.05
CA ASN A 34 6.52 -0.75 -6.35
C ASN A 34 7.46 0.45 -6.51
N GLN A 35 6.97 1.57 -7.04
CA GLN A 35 7.78 2.79 -7.18
C GLN A 35 8.12 3.41 -5.82
N ASN A 36 7.25 3.24 -4.82
CA ASN A 36 7.44 3.80 -3.49
C ASN A 36 8.28 2.90 -2.57
N TYR A 37 8.36 1.60 -2.85
CA TYR A 37 9.09 0.64 -2.00
C TYR A 37 10.57 0.98 -1.87
N VAL A 38 11.22 1.39 -2.95
CA VAL A 38 12.66 1.74 -2.94
C VAL A 38 12.93 2.93 -2.03
N GLN A 39 12.11 3.98 -2.14
CA GLN A 39 12.28 5.19 -1.33
C GLN A 39 11.96 4.92 0.14
N LEU A 40 10.87 4.19 0.43
CA LEU A 40 10.48 3.81 1.78
C LEU A 40 11.55 2.94 2.45
N LYS A 41 12.08 1.95 1.74
CA LYS A 41 13.14 1.08 2.24
C LYS A 41 14.41 1.88 2.54
N SER A 42 14.81 2.75 1.61
CA SER A 42 15.98 3.64 1.80
C SER A 42 15.81 4.54 3.02
N PHE A 43 14.61 5.10 3.23
CA PHE A 43 14.30 5.91 4.40
C PHE A 43 14.46 5.12 5.71
N ILE A 44 13.85 3.93 5.79
CA ILE A 44 13.91 3.06 6.97
C ILE A 44 15.37 2.65 7.25
N GLU A 45 16.14 2.28 6.23
CA GLU A 45 17.54 1.88 6.39
C GLU A 45 18.46 3.05 6.81
N SER A 46 18.11 4.28 6.43
CA SER A 46 18.89 5.48 6.75
C SER A 46 18.67 6.03 8.16
N THR A 47 17.69 5.50 8.89
CA THR A 47 17.25 6.05 10.18
C THR A 47 17.17 4.95 11.24
N GLU A 48 17.59 5.26 12.48
CA GLU A 48 17.35 4.37 13.61
C GLU A 48 15.92 4.57 14.13
N ILE A 49 15.01 3.69 13.72
CA ILE A 49 13.61 3.71 14.14
C ILE A 49 13.43 2.74 15.31
N ASP A 50 12.93 3.23 16.44
CA ASP A 50 12.73 2.46 17.66
C ASP A 50 11.25 2.16 17.98
N GLU A 51 10.32 2.93 17.42
CA GLU A 51 8.88 2.75 17.55
C GLU A 51 8.13 2.97 16.22
N VAL A 52 7.16 2.09 15.93
CA VAL A 52 6.20 2.19 14.84
C VAL A 52 4.82 2.47 15.42
N ILE A 53 4.22 3.59 15.01
CA ILE A 53 2.87 3.97 15.43
C ILE A 53 1.94 3.88 14.22
N VAL A 54 0.94 3.00 14.30
CA VAL A 54 -0.08 2.86 13.26
C VAL A 54 -1.37 3.54 13.72
N MET A 55 -1.81 4.51 12.93
CA MET A 55 -3.05 5.24 13.14
C MET A 55 -4.00 5.02 11.98
N GLY A 56 -5.22 4.55 12.25
CA GLY A 56 -6.30 4.48 11.26
C GLY A 56 -6.58 3.08 10.70
N HIS A 57 -7.43 3.06 9.67
CA HIS A 57 -8.27 1.91 9.30
C HIS A 57 -7.72 1.06 8.15
N SER A 58 -6.52 1.34 7.62
CA SER A 58 -6.03 0.76 6.36
C SER A 58 -4.93 -0.28 6.53
N ILE A 59 -4.66 -0.74 7.75
CA ILE A 59 -3.59 -1.70 8.04
C ILE A 59 -3.78 -3.04 7.32
N MET A 60 -5.03 -3.51 7.20
CA MET A 60 -5.40 -4.70 6.42
C MET A 60 -5.92 -4.37 5.01
N GLY A 61 -5.91 -3.09 4.64
CA GLY A 61 -6.47 -2.58 3.39
C GLY A 61 -5.41 -2.25 2.34
N VAL A 62 -5.56 -1.11 1.68
CA VAL A 62 -4.68 -0.69 0.57
C VAL A 62 -3.21 -0.52 0.96
N ASP A 63 -2.92 -0.31 2.24
CA ASP A 63 -1.56 -0.12 2.72
C ASP A 63 -0.91 -1.43 3.19
N PHE A 64 -1.68 -2.52 3.28
CA PHE A 64 -1.20 -3.84 3.72
C PHE A 64 0.07 -4.32 2.98
N PRO A 65 0.22 -4.15 1.65
CA PRO A 65 1.45 -4.55 0.96
C PRO A 65 2.71 -3.86 1.48
N TYR A 66 2.63 -2.58 1.88
CA TYR A 66 3.79 -1.89 2.47
C TYR A 66 4.18 -2.50 3.82
N TYR A 67 3.20 -2.88 4.64
CA TYR A 67 3.47 -3.54 5.91
C TYR A 67 4.11 -4.91 5.71
N LEU A 68 3.52 -5.72 4.83
CA LEU A 68 3.97 -7.08 4.57
C LEU A 68 5.38 -7.11 3.97
N GLU A 69 5.64 -6.29 2.96
CA GLU A 69 6.84 -6.43 2.12
C GLU A 69 8.01 -5.57 2.58
N VAL A 70 7.75 -4.46 3.29
CA VAL A 70 8.78 -3.47 3.64
C VAL A 70 8.85 -3.21 5.14
N ILE A 71 7.77 -2.73 5.75
CA ILE A 71 7.80 -2.17 7.12
C ILE A 71 8.01 -3.28 8.14
N VAL A 72 7.20 -4.36 8.13
CA VAL A 72 7.34 -5.44 9.12
C VAL A 72 8.69 -6.12 8.98
N PRO A 73 9.18 -6.56 7.79
CA PRO A 73 10.49 -7.18 7.67
C PRO A 73 11.63 -6.33 8.22
N ALA A 74 11.59 -5.01 8.03
CA ALA A 74 12.62 -4.10 8.50
C ALA A 74 12.51 -3.73 9.99
N LEU A 75 11.28 -3.67 10.54
CA LEU A 75 10.99 -3.08 11.85
C LEU A 75 10.30 -4.05 12.82
N ILE A 76 10.32 -5.36 12.55
CA ILE A 76 9.69 -6.39 13.38
C ILE A 76 10.18 -6.39 14.84
N GLY A 77 11.44 -5.97 15.05
CA GLY A 77 12.07 -5.88 16.37
C GLY A 77 11.72 -4.60 17.16
N CYS A 78 11.12 -3.61 16.51
CA CYS A 78 10.79 -2.32 17.13
C CYS A 78 9.57 -2.43 18.05
N ARG A 79 9.28 -1.35 18.78
CA ARG A 79 8.03 -1.23 19.53
C ARG A 79 6.90 -0.87 18.58
N TRP A 80 5.74 -1.51 18.72
CA TRP A 80 4.57 -1.21 17.89
C TRP A 80 3.45 -0.63 18.75
N LYS A 81 2.77 0.40 18.24
CA LYS A 81 1.62 1.00 18.90
C LYS A 81 0.49 1.18 17.89
N PHE A 82 -0.64 0.56 18.16
CA PHE A 82 -1.80 0.59 17.27
C PHE A 82 -2.93 1.40 17.89
N TYR A 83 -3.38 2.44 17.18
CA TYR A 83 -4.54 3.24 17.57
C TYR A 83 -5.79 2.77 16.85
N TRP A 84 -6.89 2.66 17.57
CA TRP A 84 -8.19 2.26 17.03
C TRP A 84 -9.33 3.09 17.60
N HIS A 85 -10.34 3.36 16.78
CA HIS A 85 -11.54 4.13 17.17
C HIS A 85 -12.81 3.27 17.08
N SER A 86 -12.85 2.33 16.12
CA SER A 86 -14.00 1.43 15.90
C SER A 86 -13.68 -0.02 16.28
N ASN A 87 -14.73 -0.83 16.50
CA ASN A 87 -14.57 -2.27 16.72
C ASN A 87 -13.94 -2.98 15.51
N MET A 88 -14.22 -2.49 14.29
CA MET A 88 -13.65 -3.02 13.06
C MET A 88 -12.13 -2.85 13.02
N ASP A 89 -11.65 -1.65 13.40
CA ASP A 89 -10.21 -1.36 13.49
C ASP A 89 -9.52 -2.32 14.48
N GLN A 90 -10.19 -2.60 15.59
CA GLN A 90 -9.67 -3.51 16.60
C GLN A 90 -9.54 -4.94 16.04
N ASP A 91 -10.49 -5.39 15.25
CA ASP A 91 -10.46 -6.71 14.62
C ASP A 91 -9.39 -6.79 13.53
N ASP A 92 -9.20 -5.73 12.74
CA ASP A 92 -8.12 -5.63 11.76
C ASP A 92 -6.74 -5.65 12.43
N ILE A 93 -6.56 -4.93 13.55
CA ILE A 93 -5.32 -4.96 14.33
C ILE A 93 -5.06 -6.38 14.87
N LYS A 94 -6.08 -7.08 15.38
CA LYS A 94 -5.93 -8.47 15.83
C LYS A 94 -5.52 -9.37 14.67
N ALA A 95 -6.15 -9.23 13.50
CA ALA A 95 -5.81 -10.01 12.31
C ALA A 95 -4.35 -9.76 11.90
N PHE A 96 -3.92 -8.51 11.89
CA PHE A 96 -2.54 -8.12 11.59
C PHE A 96 -1.53 -8.75 12.56
N ILE A 97 -1.77 -8.62 13.88
CA ILE A 97 -0.90 -9.20 14.91
C ILE A 97 -0.87 -10.73 14.83
N ASN A 98 -1.97 -11.39 14.45
CA ASN A 98 -1.97 -12.83 14.25
C ASN A 98 -1.15 -13.27 13.03
N GLN A 99 -1.01 -12.39 12.03
CA GLN A 99 -0.26 -12.67 10.81
C GLN A 99 1.25 -12.46 10.98
N PHE A 100 1.66 -11.56 11.88
CA PHE A 100 3.05 -11.20 12.10
C PHE A 100 3.50 -11.49 13.54
N PRO A 101 4.67 -12.12 13.76
CA PRO A 101 5.13 -12.45 15.11
C PRO A 101 5.73 -11.23 15.83
N LEU A 102 4.93 -10.17 16.01
CA LEU A 102 5.31 -8.95 16.72
C LEU A 102 5.48 -9.24 18.21
N LYS A 103 6.69 -9.04 18.73
CA LYS A 103 7.02 -9.34 20.13
C LYS A 103 6.68 -8.22 21.11
N ASN A 104 6.64 -6.98 20.63
CA ASN A 104 6.46 -5.80 21.47
C ASN A 104 5.43 -4.86 20.84
N TYR A 105 4.16 -5.02 21.22
CA TYR A 105 3.08 -4.17 20.74
C TYR A 105 2.13 -3.72 21.86
N THR A 106 1.50 -2.57 21.64
CA THR A 106 0.41 -2.03 22.48
C THR A 106 -0.74 -1.58 21.60
N THR A 107 -1.96 -1.64 22.13
CA THR A 107 -3.16 -1.11 21.45
C THR A 107 -3.78 -0.03 22.32
N VAL A 108 -4.19 1.08 21.70
CA VAL A 108 -4.75 2.24 22.38
C VAL A 108 -6.06 2.62 21.71
N LYS A 109 -7.13 2.72 22.50
CA LYS A 109 -8.39 3.27 22.02
C LYS A 109 -8.29 4.79 21.99
N TRP A 110 -8.63 5.40 20.85
CA TRP A 110 -8.72 6.85 20.67
C TRP A 110 -10.15 7.26 20.37
#